data_AF-A0A1P8UVZ3-F1
#
_entry.id   AF-A0A1P8UVZ3-F1
#
_cell.length_a   1.000
_cell.length_b   1.000
_cell.length_c   1.000
_cell.angle_alpha   90.00
_cell.angle_beta   90.00
_cell.angle_gamma   90.00
#
_symmetry.space_group_name_H-M   'P 1'
#
loop_
_entity.id
_entity.type
_entity.pdbx_description
1 polymer ?
#
loop_
_entity_poly.entity_id
_entity_poly.type
_entity_poly.pdbx_seq_one_letter_code
_entity_poly.pdbx_strand_id
1 'polypeptide(L)'
;MILAVAMASAGPVVAQSKTEQCESSADIVMTAVQARKDGESKAKARRALREALDRTAGDMLAEWIWGLPEEQLTEEVGAAWEAQCLAQ
;
A
#
# COMPACT_ATOMS: atom_id res chain seq x y z
N MET A 1 -19.09 15.04 33.75
CA MET A 1 -17.86 14.42 34.25
C MET A 1 -16.75 14.78 33.28
N ILE A 2 -15.74 15.50 33.76
CA ILE A 2 -14.54 15.87 33.00
C ILE A 2 -13.66 14.62 32.94
N LEU A 3 -13.22 14.22 31.75
CA LEU A 3 -12.03 13.39 31.60
C LEU A 3 -11.08 14.07 30.61
N ALA A 4 -10.23 14.92 31.18
CA ALA A 4 -8.96 15.26 30.57
C ALA A 4 -8.08 14.01 30.57
N VAL A 5 -7.59 13.59 29.40
CA VAL A 5 -6.44 12.69 29.30
C VAL A 5 -5.36 13.43 28.52
N ALA A 6 -4.28 13.68 29.23
CA ALA A 6 -3.08 14.34 28.77
C ALA A 6 -2.18 13.39 27.97
N MET A 7 -1.47 14.00 27.01
CA MET A 7 -0.10 13.68 26.58
C MET A 7 0.18 12.30 25.98
N ALA A 8 0.39 12.28 24.66
CA ALA A 8 1.34 11.37 24.02
C ALA A 8 2.31 12.19 23.15
N SER A 9 3.59 11.88 23.30
CA SER A 9 4.78 12.55 22.79
C SER A 9 4.79 12.79 21.29
N ALA A 10 4.90 14.06 20.88
CA ALA A 10 5.43 14.43 19.57
C ALA A 10 6.95 14.16 19.57
N GLY A 11 7.34 12.92 19.28
CA GLY A 11 8.67 12.68 18.70
C GLY A 11 8.76 13.37 17.34
N PRO A 12 9.96 13.59 16.78
CA PRO A 12 10.08 14.07 15.41
C PRO A 12 9.63 12.93 14.49
N VAL A 13 8.32 12.84 14.27
CA VAL A 13 7.81 12.18 13.08
C VAL A 13 8.38 13.01 11.95
N VAL A 14 9.31 12.43 11.19
CA VAL A 14 9.63 12.95 9.87
C VAL A 14 8.30 12.90 9.14
N ALA A 15 7.59 14.02 9.12
CA ALA A 15 6.27 14.11 8.51
C ALA A 15 6.50 14.04 7.01
N GLN A 16 6.63 12.82 6.47
CA GLN A 16 6.57 12.61 5.03
C GLN A 16 5.25 13.22 4.56
N SER A 17 5.34 14.03 3.50
CA SER A 17 4.14 14.59 2.92
C SER A 17 3.20 13.47 2.50
N LYS A 18 1.89 13.73 2.51
CA LYS A 18 0.89 12.76 2.04
C LYS A 18 1.22 12.27 0.62
N THR A 19 1.74 13.17 -0.22
CA THR A 19 2.23 12.86 -1.56
C THR A 19 3.34 11.81 -1.54
N GLU A 20 4.41 12.01 -0.77
CA GLU A 20 5.52 11.04 -0.67
C GLU A 20 5.08 9.67 -0.14
N GLN A 21 4.13 9.65 0.81
CA GLN A 21 3.57 8.39 1.32
C GLN A 21 2.76 7.66 0.25
N CYS A 22 1.98 8.39 -0.54
CA CYS A 22 1.18 7.81 -1.62
C CYS A 22 2.06 7.29 -2.76
N GLU A 23 3.08 8.03 -3.16
CA GLU A 23 4.07 7.62 -4.17
C GLU A 23 4.79 6.33 -3.75
N SER A 24 5.33 6.30 -2.53
CA SER A 24 5.99 5.10 -1.98
C SER A 24 5.04 3.89 -1.94
N SER A 25 3.77 4.10 -1.60
CA SER A 25 2.78 3.02 -1.61
C SER A 25 2.44 2.54 -3.03
N ALA A 26 2.45 3.42 -4.03
CA ALA A 26 2.24 3.07 -5.42
C ALA A 26 3.40 2.24 -5.98
N ASP A 27 4.64 2.54 -5.58
CA ASP A 27 5.81 1.72 -5.93
C ASP A 27 5.71 0.29 -5.37
N ILE A 28 5.21 0.15 -4.14
CA ILE A 28 4.96 -1.16 -3.52
C ILE A 28 3.91 -1.94 -4.32
N VAL A 29 2.83 -1.27 -4.73
CA VAL A 29 1.79 -1.87 -5.59
C VAL A 29 2.38 -2.33 -6.91
N MET A 30 3.16 -1.47 -7.57
CA MET A 30 3.78 -1.78 -8.86
C MET A 30 4.79 -2.91 -8.76
N THR A 31 5.53 -3.00 -7.67
CA THR A 31 6.41 -4.15 -7.39
C THR A 31 5.62 -5.46 -7.33
N ALA A 32 4.46 -5.47 -6.66
CA ALA A 32 3.61 -6.66 -6.58
C ALA A 32 2.92 -7.00 -7.93
N VAL A 33 2.54 -6.00 -8.72
CA VAL A 33 2.03 -6.18 -10.09
C VAL A 33 3.11 -6.82 -10.97
N GLN A 34 4.34 -6.32 -10.91
CA GLN A 34 5.45 -6.88 -11.68
C GLN A 34 5.79 -8.31 -11.24
N ALA A 35 5.82 -8.58 -9.93
CA ALA A 35 5.99 -9.93 -9.42
C ALA A 35 4.93 -10.90 -9.96
N ARG A 36 3.66 -10.46 -10.06
CA ARG A 36 2.60 -11.26 -10.68
C ARG A 36 2.89 -11.54 -12.16
N LYS A 37 3.29 -10.52 -12.93
CA LYS A 37 3.66 -10.67 -14.36
C LYS A 37 4.83 -11.64 -14.55
N ASP A 38 5.76 -11.66 -13.59
CA ASP A 38 6.92 -12.55 -13.60
C ASP A 38 6.57 -14.00 -13.15
N GLY A 39 5.30 -14.28 -12.85
CA GLY A 39 4.83 -15.60 -12.44
C GLY A 39 5.06 -15.92 -10.96
N GLU A 40 5.37 -14.92 -10.14
CA GLU A 40 5.50 -15.12 -8.70
C GLU A 40 4.17 -15.56 -8.06
N SER A 41 4.23 -16.37 -7.01
CA SER A 41 3.01 -16.81 -6.32
C SER A 41 2.37 -15.69 -5.50
N LYS A 42 1.03 -15.64 -5.48
CA LYS A 42 0.24 -14.75 -4.60
C LYS A 42 0.69 -14.81 -3.15
N ALA A 43 1.00 -16.01 -2.65
CA ALA A 43 1.39 -16.19 -1.25
C ALA A 43 2.70 -15.46 -0.91
N LYS A 44 3.68 -15.47 -1.83
CA LYS A 44 4.96 -14.79 -1.65
C LYS A 44 4.81 -13.27 -1.74
N ALA A 45 4.10 -12.77 -2.75
CA ALA A 45 3.81 -11.34 -2.90
C ALA A 45 3.02 -10.78 -1.71
N ARG A 46 1.99 -11.49 -1.25
CA ARG A 46 1.21 -11.13 -0.04
C ARG A 46 2.09 -11.00 1.20
N ARG A 47 3.07 -11.89 1.39
CA ARG A 47 3.99 -11.79 2.51
C ARG A 47 4.81 -10.50 2.43
N ALA A 48 5.37 -10.17 1.27
CA ALA A 48 6.12 -8.95 1.06
C ALA A 48 5.25 -7.69 1.28
N LEU A 49 4.01 -7.68 0.78
CA LEU A 49 3.08 -6.57 0.97
C LEU A 49 2.73 -6.32 2.44
N ARG A 50 2.52 -7.39 3.22
CA ARG A 50 2.29 -7.27 4.67
C ARG A 50 3.49 -6.73 5.44
N GLU A 51 4.71 -7.01 4.96
CA GLU A 51 5.95 -6.51 5.54
C GLU A 51 6.19 -5.03 5.19
N ALA A 52 5.78 -4.59 4.00
CA ALA A 52 5.95 -3.22 3.54
C ALA A 52 4.87 -2.24 4.05
N LEU A 53 3.65 -2.74 4.24
CA LEU A 53 2.49 -1.96 4.69
C LEU A 53 2.10 -2.41 6.10
N ASP A 54 0.96 -3.07 6.22
CA ASP A 54 0.53 -3.80 7.40
C ASP A 54 -0.21 -5.09 6.98
N ARG A 55 -0.58 -5.91 7.96
CA ARG A 55 -1.20 -7.21 7.70
C ARG A 55 -2.52 -7.10 6.92
N THR A 56 -3.37 -6.14 7.27
CA THR A 56 -4.69 -5.94 6.68
C THR A 56 -4.54 -5.34 5.28
N ALA A 57 -3.78 -4.25 5.14
CA ALA A 57 -3.56 -3.60 3.86
C ALA A 57 -2.88 -4.54 2.86
N GLY A 58 -1.84 -5.26 3.30
CA GLY A 58 -1.15 -6.23 2.45
C GLY A 58 -2.02 -7.40 2.01
N ASP A 59 -2.98 -7.82 2.84
CA ASP A 59 -3.98 -8.83 2.45
C ASP A 59 -4.96 -8.32 1.41
N MET A 60 -5.58 -7.17 1.66
CA MET A 60 -6.53 -6.58 0.72
C MET A 60 -5.87 -6.30 -0.64
N LEU A 61 -4.63 -5.80 -0.62
CA LEU A 61 -3.91 -5.47 -1.83
C LEU A 61 -3.50 -6.72 -2.62
N ALA A 62 -3.03 -7.78 -1.94
CA ALA A 62 -2.72 -9.04 -2.61
C ALA A 62 -3.96 -9.69 -3.23
N GLU A 63 -5.11 -9.64 -2.55
CA GLU A 63 -6.39 -10.12 -3.08
C GLU A 63 -6.80 -9.35 -4.33
N TRP A 64 -6.74 -8.02 -4.27
CA TRP A 64 -7.07 -7.16 -5.39
C TRP A 64 -6.14 -7.38 -6.60
N ILE A 65 -4.82 -7.32 -6.41
CA ILE A 65 -3.84 -7.49 -7.50
C ILE A 65 -4.02 -8.84 -8.18
N TRP A 66 -4.28 -9.94 -7.46
CA TRP A 66 -4.51 -11.25 -8.08
C TRP A 66 -5.92 -11.44 -8.65
N GLY A 67 -6.87 -10.58 -8.28
CA GLY A 67 -8.21 -10.54 -8.86
C GLY A 67 -8.28 -9.80 -10.20
N LEU A 68 -7.28 -8.98 -10.53
CA LEU A 68 -7.25 -8.24 -11.79
C LEU A 68 -7.12 -9.20 -13.00
N PRO A 69 -7.76 -8.90 -14.13
CA PRO A 69 -7.42 -9.53 -15.41
C PRO A 69 -5.95 -9.25 -15.78
N GLU A 70 -5.29 -10.19 -16.47
CA GLU A 70 -3.86 -10.04 -16.83
C GLU A 70 -3.58 -8.81 -17.70
N GLU A 71 -4.52 -8.48 -18.60
CA GLU A 71 -4.50 -7.28 -19.44
C GLU A 71 -4.54 -5.96 -18.65
N GLN A 72 -4.96 -6.00 -17.39
CA GLN A 72 -4.97 -4.83 -16.50
C GLN A 72 -3.71 -4.73 -15.62
N LEU A 73 -2.72 -5.62 -15.78
CA LEU A 73 -1.44 -5.55 -15.06
C LEU A 73 -0.48 -4.54 -15.72
N THR A 74 -0.92 -3.29 -15.78
CA THR A 74 -0.19 -2.17 -16.40
C THR A 74 0.31 -1.20 -15.33
N GLU A 75 1.10 -0.21 -15.74
CA GLU A 75 1.55 0.89 -14.87
C GLU A 75 0.38 1.77 -14.36
N GLU A 76 -0.76 1.72 -15.04
CA GLU A 76 -1.97 2.46 -14.67
C GLU A 76 -2.54 1.99 -13.32
N VAL A 77 -2.22 0.76 -12.89
CA VAL A 77 -2.59 0.22 -11.58
C VAL A 77 -1.95 1.03 -10.45
N GLY A 78 -0.66 1.37 -10.60
CA GLY A 78 0.07 2.21 -9.65
C GLY A 78 -0.48 3.63 -9.62
N ALA A 79 -0.72 4.23 -10.78
CA ALA A 79 -1.30 5.57 -10.88
C ALA A 79 -2.72 5.66 -10.28
N ALA A 80 -3.56 4.64 -10.53
CA ALA A 80 -4.89 4.56 -9.96
C ALA A 80 -4.88 4.36 -8.44
N TRP A 81 -3.86 3.68 -7.91
CA TRP A 81 -3.65 3.54 -6.47
C TRP A 81 -3.21 4.86 -5.84
N GLU A 82 -2.21 5.51 -6.42
CA GLU A 82 -1.70 6.80 -5.94
C GLU A 82 -2.82 7.84 -5.87
N ALA A 83 -3.63 7.94 -6.93
CA ALA A 83 -4.78 8.85 -6.98
C ALA A 83 -5.80 8.56 -5.86
N GLN A 84 -6.06 7.30 -5.56
CA GLN A 84 -6.95 6.92 -4.45
C GLN A 84 -6.35 7.25 -3.08
N CYS A 85 -5.05 7.01 -2.89
CA CYS A 85 -4.35 7.38 -1.65
C CYS A 85 -4.40 8.89 -1.41
N LEU A 86 -4.17 9.69 -2.46
CA LEU A 86 -4.25 11.15 -2.38
C LEU A 86 -5.65 11.65 -2.04
N ALA A 87 -6.70 10.89 -2.38
CA ALA A 87 -8.09 11.23 -2.10
C ALA A 87 -8.57 10.88 -0.66
N GLN A 88 -7.81 10.11 0.12
CA GLN A 88 -8.23 9.63 1.46
C GLN A 88 -8.13 10.65 2.61
#